data_AF-A0A9E1NAJ3-F1
#
_entry.id   AF-A0A9E1NAJ3-F1
#
_cell.length_a   1.000
_cell.length_b   1.000
_cell.length_c   1.000
_cell.angle_alpha   90.00
_cell.angle_beta   90.00
_cell.angle_gamma   90.00
#
_symmetry.space_group_name_H-M   'P 1'
#
loop_
_entity.id
_entity.type
_entity.pdbx_description
1 polymer ?
#
loop_
_entity_poly.entity_id
_entity_poly.type
_entity_poly.pdbx_seq_one_letter_code
_entity_poly.pdbx_strand_id
1 'polypeptide(L)' 'MQSTRVEGYFYLIAFALCIPAANWLLGHAGTVCPPNSPCLIPVAPGIMAPSGVPMIGLALVLRDLVQRRLGARWAI' A
#
# COMPACT_ATOMS: atom_id res chain seq x y z
N MET A 1 10.79 25.79 3.96
CA MET A 1 9.31 25.74 3.87
C MET A 1 8.79 25.11 2.57
N GLN A 2 9.41 25.30 1.39
CA GLN A 2 8.94 24.68 0.13
C GLN A 2 9.21 23.16 0.03
N SER A 3 10.39 22.69 0.45
CA SER A 3 10.79 21.27 0.35
C SER A 3 9.84 20.30 1.06
N THR A 4 9.32 20.70 2.23
CA THR A 4 8.41 19.88 3.04
C THR A 4 7.07 19.63 2.37
N ARG A 5 6.57 20.56 1.54
CA ARG A 5 5.32 20.36 0.79
C ARG A 5 5.52 19.45 -0.42
N VAL A 6 6.66 19.57 -1.11
CA VAL A 6 7.00 18.70 -2.24
C VAL A 6 7.13 17.24 -1.80
N GLU A 7 7.80 16.98 -0.67
CA GLU A 7 7.84 15.65 -0.03
C GLU A 7 6.44 15.11 0.28
N GLY A 8 5.55 15.96 0.79
CA GLY A 8 4.18 15.56 1.06
C GLY A 8 3.43 15.11 -0.19
N TYR A 9 3.53 15.86 -1.29
CA TYR A 9 2.87 15.48 -2.55
C TYR A 9 3.45 14.18 -3.12
N PHE A 10 4.76 13.95 -2.96
CA PHE A 10 5.37 12.68 -3.32
C PHE A 10 4.77 11.51 -2.51
N TYR A 11 4.63 11.65 -1.19
CA TYR A 11 3.99 10.63 -0.36
C TYR A 11 2.52 10.40 -0.72
N LEU A 12 1.80 11.45 -1.14
CA LEU A 12 0.41 11.35 -1.57
C LEU A 12 0.27 10.55 -2.87
N ILE A 13 1.14 10.81 -3.86
CA ILE A 13 1.17 10.03 -5.09
C ILE A 13 1.53 8.57 -4.79
N ALA A 14 2.55 8.33 -3.96
CA ALA A 14 2.94 6.99 -3.55
C ALA A 14 1.79 6.26 -2.82
N PHE A 15 1.06 6.95 -1.95
CA PHE A 15 -0.12 6.41 -1.26
C PHE A 15 -1.22 6.02 -2.25
N ALA A 16 -1.54 6.90 -3.21
CA ALA A 16 -2.55 6.61 -4.24
C ALA A 16 -2.14 5.41 -5.12
N LEU A 17 -0.85 5.27 -5.43
CA LEU A 17 -0.31 4.15 -6.21
C LEU A 17 -0.33 2.81 -5.47
N CYS A 18 -0.51 2.79 -4.14
CA CYS A 18 -0.64 1.53 -3.39
C CYS A 18 -1.88 0.72 -3.82
N ILE A 19 -2.96 1.38 -4.25
CA ILE A 19 -4.19 0.71 -4.71
C ILE A 19 -3.97 -0.08 -6.02
N PRO A 20 -3.53 0.55 -7.14
CA PRO A 20 -3.26 -0.20 -8.36
C PRO A 20 -2.14 -1.22 -8.18
N ALA A 21 -1.12 -0.93 -7.36
CA ALA A 21 -0.06 -1.89 -7.03
C ALA A 21 -0.59 -3.12 -6.29
N ALA A 22 -1.49 -2.92 -5.31
CA ALA A 22 -2.14 -4.02 -4.60
C ALA A 22 -2.99 -4.87 -5.54
N ASN A 23 -3.78 -4.25 -6.42
CA ASN A 23 -4.59 -4.97 -7.40
C ASN A 23 -3.72 -5.78 -8.37
N TRP A 24 -2.58 -5.24 -8.78
CA TRP A 24 -1.63 -5.96 -9.61
C TRP A 24 -1.03 -7.18 -8.89
N LEU A 25 -0.59 -7.00 -7.63
CA LEU A 25 -0.08 -8.09 -6.79
C LEU A 25 -1.10 -9.22 -6.63
N LEU A 26 -2.36 -8.88 -6.36
CA LEU A 26 -3.44 -9.85 -6.20
C LEU A 26 -3.66 -10.72 -7.46
N GLY A 27 -3.37 -10.19 -8.65
CA GLY A 27 -3.54 -10.92 -9.91
C GLY A 27 -2.30 -11.63 -10.45
N HIS A 28 -1.09 -11.19 -10.09
CA HIS A 28 0.14 -11.61 -10.79
C HIS A 28 1.23 -12.16 -9.89
N ALA A 29 1.18 -11.91 -8.57
CA ALA A 29 2.30 -12.20 -7.69
C ALA A 29 1.85 -12.78 -6.36
N GLY A 30 2.24 -14.03 -6.10
CA GLY A 30 2.09 -14.71 -4.83
C GLY A 30 2.75 -16.08 -4.88
N THR A 31 2.91 -16.72 -3.73
CA THR A 31 3.45 -18.08 -3.64
C THR A 31 2.44 -19.13 -4.07
N VAL A 32 1.15 -18.84 -3.91
CA VAL A 32 0.04 -19.71 -4.30
C VAL A 32 -1.02 -18.84 -4.97
N CYS A 33 -1.35 -19.12 -6.23
CA CYS A 33 -2.40 -18.40 -6.97
C CYS A 33 -3.47 -19.41 -7.44
N PRO A 34 -4.48 -19.71 -6.61
CA PRO A 34 -5.55 -20.63 -6.99
C PRO A 34 -6.45 -20.02 -8.09
N PRO A 35 -7.07 -20.85 -8.94
CA PRO A 35 -7.93 -20.37 -10.02
C PRO A 35 -9.13 -19.58 -9.46
N ASN A 36 -9.46 -18.44 -10.08
CA ASN A 36 -10.51 -17.50 -9.66
C ASN A 36 -10.35 -16.91 -8.25
N SER A 37 -9.12 -16.84 -7.73
CA SER A 37 -8.85 -16.27 -6.41
C SER A 37 -7.59 -15.40 -6.42
N PRO A 38 -7.45 -14.44 -5.49
CA PRO A 38 -6.24 -13.63 -5.42
C PRO A 38 -5.02 -14.48 -5.07
N CYS A 39 -3.87 -14.08 -5.61
CA CYS A 39 -2.58 -14.63 -5.23
C CYS A 39 -2.33 -14.43 -3.73
N LEU A 40 -1.81 -15.49 -3.09
CA LEU A 40 -1.58 -15.58 -1.66
C LEU A 40 -0.09 -15.61 -1.37
N ILE A 41 0.28 -15.10 -0.20
CA ILE A 41 1.63 -15.16 0.38
C ILE A 41 1.55 -15.73 1.80
N PRO A 42 2.59 -16.46 2.25
CA PRO A 42 2.66 -16.95 3.62
C PRO A 42 2.98 -15.80 4.57
N VAL A 43 2.23 -15.70 5.66
CA VAL A 43 2.46 -14.67 6.70
C VAL A 43 2.86 -15.27 8.05
N ALA A 44 2.47 -16.51 8.32
CA ALA A 44 2.87 -17.28 9.50
C ALA A 44 2.72 -18.79 9.19
N PRO A 45 3.24 -19.69 10.04
CA PRO A 45 3.07 -21.14 9.84
C PRO A 45 1.59 -21.53 9.72
N GLY A 46 1.18 -22.05 8.56
CA GLY A 46 -0.20 -22.43 8.28
C GLY A 46 -1.17 -21.27 7.98
N ILE A 47 -0.69 -20.02 7.95
CA ILE A 47 -1.52 -18.84 7.67
C ILE A 47 -1.10 -18.20 6.35
N MET A 48 -2.05 -18.16 5.41
CA MET A 48 -1.91 -17.53 4.11
C MET A 48 -2.73 -16.24 4.08
N ALA A 49 -2.18 -15.19 3.50
CA ALA A 49 -2.88 -13.92 3.31
C ALA A 49 -2.80 -13.49 1.84
N PRO A 50 -3.73 -12.66 1.35
CA PRO A 50 -3.63 -12.08 0.01
C PRO A 50 -2.34 -11.28 -0.16
N SER A 51 -1.72 -11.38 -1.35
CA SER A 51 -0.47 -10.70 -1.69
C SER A 51 -0.56 -9.18 -1.71
N GLY A 52 -1.77 -8.61 -1.74
CA GLY A 52 -2.01 -7.17 -1.60
C GLY A 52 -1.89 -6.65 -0.16
N VAL A 53 -1.91 -7.49 0.86
CA VAL A 53 -1.86 -7.08 2.28
C VAL A 53 -0.64 -6.23 2.64
N PRO A 54 0.59 -6.54 2.19
CA PRO A 54 1.76 -5.70 2.42
C PRO A 54 1.60 -4.26 1.90
N MET A 55 0.87 -4.06 0.78
CA MET A 55 0.63 -2.71 0.23
C MET A 55 -0.30 -1.89 1.12
N ILE A 56 -1.24 -2.53 1.82
CA ILE A 56 -2.10 -1.85 2.78
C ILE A 56 -1.27 -1.36 3.98
N GLY A 57 -0.35 -2.18 4.48
CA GLY A 57 0.59 -1.77 5.52
C GLY A 57 1.44 -0.56 5.08
N LEU A 58 1.97 -0.60 3.87
CA LEU A 58 2.71 0.53 3.28
C LEU A 58 1.85 1.79 3.14
N ALA A 59 0.59 1.64 2.70
CA ALA A 59 -0.33 2.75 2.53
C ALA A 59 -0.63 3.45 3.86
N LEU A 60 -0.76 2.72 4.97
CA LEU A 60 -0.95 3.31 6.30
C LEU A 60 0.25 4.17 6.72
N VAL A 61 1.48 3.68 6.48
CA VAL A 61 2.70 4.45 6.78
C VAL A 61 2.80 5.71 5.91
N LEU A 62 2.51 5.59 4.61
CA LEU A 62 2.52 6.73 3.69
C LEU A 62 1.45 7.77 4.06
N ARG A 63 0.26 7.34 4.49
CA ARG A 63 -0.79 8.23 4.99
C ARG A 63 -0.32 9.04 6.19
N ASP A 64 0.36 8.42 7.14
CA ASP A 64 0.93 9.14 8.29
C ASP A 64 1.99 10.17 7.88
N LEU A 65 2.82 9.85 6.89
CA LEU A 65 3.82 10.78 6.34
C LEU A 65 3.19 11.95 5.59
N VAL A 66 2.12 11.70 4.82
CA VAL A 66 1.30 12.75 4.19
C VAL A 66 0.76 13.70 5.25
N GLN A 67 0.17 13.19 6.32
CA GLN A 67 -0.38 14.01 7.40
C GLN A 67 0.70 14.86 8.10
N ARG A 68 1.89 14.28 8.35
CA ARG A 68 3.03 14.98 8.96
C ARG A 68 3.58 16.11 8.08
N ARG A 69 3.50 16.00 6.74
CA ARG A 69 4.10 16.95 5.80
C ARG A 69 3.11 17.96 5.19
N LEU A 70 1.89 17.55 4.87
CA LEU A 70 0.83 18.37 4.26
C LEU A 70 -0.24 18.84 5.26
N GLY A 71 -0.26 18.27 6.46
CA GLY A 71 -1.21 18.60 7.53
C GLY A 71 -2.49 17.77 7.50
N ALA A 72 -3.26 17.83 8.59
CA ALA A 72 -4.44 17.00 8.82
C ALA A 72 -5.59 17.17 7.81
N ARG A 73 -5.59 18.25 7.01
CA ARG A 73 -6.60 18.45 5.95
C ARG A 73 -6.50 17.45 4.81
N TRP A 74 -5.35 16.80 4.65
CA TRP A 74 -5.11 15.77 3.64
C TRP A 74 -5.33 14.34 4.17
N ALA A 75 -5.88 14.19 5.38
CA ALA A 75 -6.02 12.91 6.06
C ALA A 75 -7.31 12.12 5.73
N ILE A 76 -8.21 12.67 4.91
CA ILE A 76 -9.54 12.09 4.62
C ILE A 76 -9.43 10.88 3.70
#